data_AF-A0A529LUE1-F1
#
_entry.id   AF-A0A529LUE1-F1
#
_cell.length_a   1.000
_cell.length_b   1.000
_cell.length_c   1.000
_cell.angle_alpha   90.00
_cell.angle_beta   90.00
_cell.angle_gamma   90.00
#
_symmetry.space_group_name_H-M   'P 1'
#
loop_
_entity.id
_entity.type
_entity.pdbx_description
1 polymer ?
#
loop_
_entity_poly.entity_id
_entity_poly.type
_entity_poly.pdbx_seq_one_letter_code
_entity_poly.pdbx_strand_id
1 'polypeptide(L)'
;MKTDSPLPAPGAPLEHYVSSAPFDLQSVEAMTAEQSKVFQASQLRLMWWKFRMHRLALVSGIFLIVLYFGILICEFLAPYNLHTRNMDYIYSPPQQVH
;
A
#
# COMPACT_ATOMS: atom_id res chain seq x y z
N MET A 1 -17.57 43.06 38.57
CA MET A 1 -17.40 43.02 37.09
C MET A 1 -16.24 42.07 36.82
N LYS A 2 -16.52 40.81 36.46
CA LYS A 2 -15.50 39.77 36.23
C LYS A 2 -15.09 39.88 34.76
N THR A 3 -13.83 40.22 34.50
CA THR A 3 -13.27 40.33 33.15
C THR A 3 -12.70 38.97 32.75
N ASP A 4 -13.33 38.28 31.80
CA ASP A 4 -12.85 37.04 31.20
C ASP A 4 -11.67 37.33 30.25
N SER A 5 -10.56 37.81 30.81
CA SER A 5 -9.32 38.00 30.05
C SER A 5 -8.41 36.80 30.30
N PRO A 6 -7.79 36.21 29.25
CA PRO A 6 -6.85 35.10 29.39
C PRO A 6 -5.53 35.50 30.09
N LEU A 7 -5.39 36.77 30.48
CA LEU A 7 -4.22 37.31 31.15
C LEU A 7 -4.39 37.23 32.69
N PRO A 8 -3.34 36.84 33.42
CA PRO A 8 -3.38 36.83 34.88
C PRO A 8 -3.56 38.24 35.46
N ALA A 9 -3.98 38.30 36.73
CA ALA A 9 -4.24 39.56 37.42
C ALA A 9 -3.01 40.49 37.43
N PRO A 10 -3.19 41.83 37.45
CA PRO A 10 -2.07 42.78 37.45
C PRO A 10 -1.11 42.50 38.62
N GLY A 11 0.15 42.17 38.29
CA GLY A 11 1.20 41.83 39.26
C GLY A 11 1.40 40.33 39.53
N ALA A 12 0.54 39.45 39.01
CA ALA A 12 0.78 38.00 39.06
C ALA A 12 1.82 37.60 38.00
N PRO A 13 2.71 36.62 38.30
CA PRO A 13 3.69 36.13 37.35
C PRO A 13 2.98 35.47 36.15
N LEU A 14 3.41 35.84 34.93
CA LEU A 14 2.94 35.22 33.70
C LEU A 14 3.54 33.82 33.58
N GLU A 15 2.71 32.82 33.29
CA GLU A 15 3.20 31.51 32.83
C GLU A 15 3.90 31.72 31.48
N HIS A 16 5.23 31.71 31.52
CA HIS A 16 6.08 31.79 30.34
C HIS A 16 6.87 30.50 30.25
N TYR A 17 6.69 29.76 29.16
CA TYR A 17 7.52 28.62 28.86
C TYR A 17 8.76 29.07 28.10
N VAL A 18 9.93 28.90 28.72
CA VAL A 18 11.23 29.10 28.08
C VAL A 18 11.95 27.77 28.13
N SER A 19 12.20 27.19 26.95
CA SER A 19 13.03 26.00 26.85
C SER A 19 14.46 26.35 27.28
N SER A 20 14.99 25.62 28.27
CA SER A 20 16.38 25.72 28.71
C SER A 20 17.36 24.93 27.84
N ALA A 21 16.87 24.23 26.81
CA ALA A 21 17.71 23.49 25.88
C ALA A 21 18.60 24.46 25.08
N PRO A 22 19.85 24.08 24.76
CA PRO A 22 20.71 24.87 23.87
C PRO A 22 20.03 25.11 22.53
N PHE A 23 20.06 26.34 22.05
CA PHE A 23 19.61 26.65 20.69
C PHE A 23 20.61 26.06 19.69
N ASP A 24 20.17 25.08 18.91
CA ASP A 24 20.97 24.43 17.87
C ASP A 24 20.28 24.56 16.50
N LEU A 25 20.91 25.30 15.58
CA LEU A 25 20.45 25.49 14.20
C LEU A 25 20.47 24.19 13.40
N GLN A 26 21.44 23.31 13.69
CA GLN A 26 21.61 22.06 12.96
C GLN A 26 20.63 20.99 13.44
N SER A 27 19.91 21.21 14.54
CA SER A 27 18.86 20.29 15.00
C SER A 27 17.76 20.06 13.95
N VAL A 28 17.52 21.06 13.08
CA VAL A 28 16.55 20.97 11.97
C VAL A 28 17.12 20.21 10.77
N GLU A 29 18.44 20.28 10.56
CA GLU A 29 19.15 19.64 9.44
C GLU A 29 19.71 18.26 9.80
N ALA A 30 19.76 17.90 11.08
CA ALA A 30 20.20 16.62 11.59
C ALA A 30 19.24 15.52 11.14
N MET A 31 19.42 15.07 9.90
CA MET A 31 18.71 13.93 9.36
C MET A 31 19.07 12.70 10.19
N THR A 32 18.07 12.11 10.82
CA THR A 32 18.22 10.80 11.45
C THR A 32 18.70 9.78 10.43
N ALA A 33 19.49 8.79 10.85
CA ALA A 33 20.05 7.77 9.95
C ALA A 33 18.98 6.98 9.16
N GLU A 34 17.73 7.01 9.64
CA GLU A 34 16.53 6.52 8.96
C GLU A 34 16.13 7.41 7.77
N GLN A 35 16.15 8.73 7.94
CA GLN A 35 15.81 9.73 6.91
C GLN A 35 16.83 9.73 5.77
N SER A 36 18.13 9.58 6.08
CA SER A 36 19.18 9.56 5.05
C SER A 36 19.09 8.36 4.10
N LYS A 37 18.64 7.21 4.60
CA LYS A 37 18.37 6.00 3.78
C LYS A 37 17.18 6.18 2.83
N VAL A 38 16.16 6.93 3.26
CA VAL A 38 15.00 7.26 2.42
C VAL A 38 15.38 8.25 1.33
N PHE A 39 16.22 9.26 1.64
CA PHE A 39 16.68 10.24 0.66
C PHE A 39 17.65 9.67 -0.39
N GLN A 40 18.46 8.67 -0.03
CA GLN A 40 19.34 7.97 -0.97
C GLN A 40 18.63 6.88 -1.79
N ALA A 41 17.34 6.64 -1.55
CA ALA A 41 16.60 5.60 -2.25
C ALA A 41 16.36 5.99 -3.73
N SER A 42 16.66 5.06 -4.65
CA SER A 42 16.29 5.19 -6.07
C SER A 42 14.78 5.42 -6.23
N GLN A 43 14.37 6.22 -7.23
CA GLN A 43 12.97 6.54 -7.51
C GLN A 43 12.07 5.28 -7.60
N LEU A 44 12.59 4.18 -8.16
CA LEU A 44 11.88 2.90 -8.21
C LEU A 44 11.56 2.34 -6.82
N ARG A 45 12.47 2.51 -5.86
CA ARG A 45 12.30 2.05 -4.47
C ARG A 45 11.22 2.87 -3.76
N LEU A 46 11.18 4.19 -4.00
CA LEU A 46 10.12 5.07 -3.49
C LEU A 46 8.75 4.71 -4.10
N MET A 47 8.71 4.48 -5.42
CA MET A 47 7.50 4.01 -6.10
C MET A 47 7.02 2.66 -5.56
N TRP A 48 7.93 1.72 -5.35
CA TRP A 48 7.61 0.40 -4.80
C TRP A 48 7.06 0.48 -3.38
N TRP A 49 7.62 1.32 -2.51
CA TRP A 49 7.09 1.55 -1.16
C TRP A 49 5.66 2.11 -1.20
N LYS A 50 5.40 3.10 -2.06
CA LYS A 50 4.03 3.62 -2.27
C LYS A 50 3.09 2.56 -2.81
N PHE A 51 3.52 1.78 -3.80
CA PHE A 51 2.72 0.71 -4.39
C PHE A 51 2.34 -0.37 -3.37
N ARG A 52 3.28 -0.77 -2.49
CA ARG A 52 3.04 -1.75 -1.43
C ARG A 52 2.03 -1.30 -0.37
N MET A 53 1.75 0.00 -0.26
CA MET A 53 0.70 0.50 0.64
C MET A 53 -0.71 0.20 0.11
N HIS A 54 -0.87 -0.03 -1.21
CA HIS A 54 -2.17 -0.31 -1.82
C HIS A 54 -2.47 -1.80 -1.85
N ARG A 55 -3.30 -2.24 -0.88
CA ARG A 55 -3.71 -3.64 -0.74
C ARG A 55 -4.38 -4.19 -2.01
N LEU A 56 -5.22 -3.39 -2.67
CA LEU A 56 -5.92 -3.81 -3.89
C LEU A 56 -4.96 -4.06 -5.06
N ALA A 57 -3.95 -3.19 -5.23
CA ALA A 57 -2.95 -3.31 -6.28
C ALA A 57 -2.05 -4.55 -6.07
N LEU A 58 -1.75 -4.88 -4.80
CA LEU A 58 -1.01 -6.10 -4.47
C LEU A 58 -1.84 -7.35 -4.76
N VAL A 59 -3.12 -7.37 -4.38
CA VAL A 59 -4.01 -8.50 -4.63
C VAL A 59 -4.20 -8.74 -6.13
N SER A 60 -4.44 -7.68 -6.91
CA SER A 60 -4.57 -7.82 -8.36
C SER A 60 -3.27 -8.27 -9.03
N GLY A 61 -2.11 -7.78 -8.57
CA GLY A 61 -0.81 -8.25 -9.04
C GLY A 61 -0.58 -9.74 -8.78
N ILE A 62 -0.91 -10.21 -7.56
CA ILE A 62 -0.82 -11.63 -7.20
C ILE A 62 -1.80 -12.45 -8.05
N PHE A 63 -3.04 -12.00 -8.21
CA PHE A 63 -4.04 -12.67 -9.04
C PHE A 63 -3.55 -12.88 -10.49
N LEU A 64 -2.97 -11.84 -11.09
CA LEU A 64 -2.37 -11.95 -12.43
C LEU A 64 -1.24 -12.97 -12.44
N ILE A 65 -0.31 -12.93 -11.47
CA ILE A 65 0.79 -13.90 -11.38
C ILE A 65 0.25 -15.33 -11.33
N VAL A 66 -0.80 -15.59 -10.54
CA VAL A 66 -1.43 -16.91 -10.46
C VAL A 66 -2.02 -17.34 -11.80
N LEU A 67 -2.72 -16.45 -12.52
CA LEU A 67 -3.27 -16.75 -13.83
C LEU A 67 -2.16 -17.09 -14.85
N TYR A 68 -1.10 -16.29 -14.88
CA TYR A 68 0.06 -16.54 -15.76
C TYR A 68 0.82 -17.81 -15.36
N PHE A 69 0.93 -18.12 -14.07
CA PHE A 69 1.49 -19.38 -13.61
C PHE A 69 0.63 -20.58 -14.04
N GLY A 70 -0.69 -20.42 -14.04
CA GLY A 70 -1.63 -21.40 -14.58
C GLY A 70 -1.36 -21.80 -16.03
N ILE A 71 -0.79 -20.91 -16.85
CA ILE A 71 -0.40 -21.21 -18.24
C ILE A 71 0.65 -22.32 -18.28
N LEU A 72 1.60 -22.33 -17.33
CA LEU A 72 2.67 -23.34 -17.30
C LEU A 72 2.15 -24.74 -16.98
N ILE A 73 1.02 -24.84 -16.27
CA ILE A 73 0.37 -26.10 -15.89
C ILE A 73 -0.97 -26.30 -16.60
N CYS A 74 -1.16 -25.60 -17.72
CA CYS A 74 -2.42 -25.59 -18.48
C CYS A 74 -2.85 -26.99 -18.92
N GLU A 75 -1.90 -27.85 -19.32
CA GLU A 75 -2.19 -29.23 -19.75
C GLU A 75 -2.83 -30.08 -18.64
N PHE A 76 -2.50 -29.81 -17.38
CA PHE A 76 -3.14 -30.46 -16.24
C PHE A 76 -4.51 -29.87 -15.93
N LEU A 77 -4.65 -28.55 -16.06
CA LEU A 77 -5.88 -27.83 -15.72
C LEU A 77 -6.98 -27.98 -16.80
N ALA A 78 -6.58 -28.07 -18.06
CA ALA A 78 -7.44 -28.20 -19.23
C ALA A 78 -6.93 -29.35 -20.12
N PRO A 79 -7.31 -30.62 -19.82
CA PRO A 79 -6.84 -31.78 -20.57
C PRO A 79 -7.43 -31.86 -21.98
N TYR A 80 -8.49 -31.08 -22.27
CA TYR A 80 -9.10 -30.99 -23.58
C TYR A 80 -8.64 -29.73 -24.31
N ASN A 81 -8.30 -29.88 -25.59
CA ASN A 81 -7.94 -28.75 -26.43
C ASN A 81 -9.19 -27.93 -26.78
N LEU A 82 -9.03 -26.63 -27.00
CA LEU A 82 -10.10 -25.74 -27.47
C LEU A 82 -10.78 -26.24 -28.76
N HIS A 83 -10.02 -26.90 -29.63
CA HIS A 83 -10.51 -27.45 -30.89
C HIS A 83 -11.03 -28.90 -30.77
N THR A 84 -10.99 -29.49 -29.57
CA THR A 84 -11.52 -30.84 -29.36
C THR A 84 -13.04 -30.82 -29.52
N ARG A 85 -13.53 -31.61 -30.48
CA ARG A 85 -14.95 -31.75 -30.80
C ARG A 85 -15.36 -33.21 -30.65
N ASN A 86 -16.42 -33.48 -29.90
CA ASN A 86 -16.96 -34.83 -29.74
C ASN A 86 -17.72 -35.25 -31.01
N MET A 87 -17.02 -35.94 -31.91
CA MET A 87 -17.55 -36.38 -33.21
C MET A 87 -18.58 -37.51 -33.06
N ASP A 88 -18.47 -38.32 -32.00
CA ASP A 88 -19.33 -39.48 -31.78
C ASP A 88 -20.79 -39.10 -31.47
N TYR A 89 -21.04 -37.86 -31.06
CA TYR A 89 -22.35 -37.37 -30.62
C TYR A 89 -22.94 -36.27 -31.52
N ILE A 90 -22.41 -36.07 -32.74
CA ILE A 90 -22.87 -35.01 -33.66
C ILE A 90 -24.39 -35.10 -33.95
N TYR A 91 -24.95 -36.31 -33.98
CA TYR A 91 -26.37 -36.57 -34.24
C TYR A 91 -27.15 -36.97 -33.00
N SER A 92 -26.59 -36.79 -31.80
CA SER A 92 -27.29 -37.19 -30.59
C SER A 92 -28.48 -36.25 -30.30
N PRO A 93 -29.66 -36.80 -29.98
CA PRO A 93 -30.81 -36.00 -29.60
C PRO A 93 -30.54 -35.25 -28.28
N PRO A 94 -31.20 -34.10 -28.03
CA PRO A 94 -31.02 -33.33 -26.80
C PRO A 94 -31.38 -34.16 -25.56
N GLN A 95 -30.43 -34.34 -24.64
CA GLN A 95 -30.64 -35.00 -23.35
C GLN A 95 -30.91 -33.96 -22.26
N GLN A 96 -31.85 -34.28 -21.36
CA GLN A 96 -32.11 -33.48 -20.16
C GLN A 96 -31.02 -33.72 -19.12
N VAL A 97 -30.63 -32.66 -18.40
CA VAL A 97 -29.74 -32.75 -17.23
C VAL A 97 -30.57 -33.25 -16.04
N HIS A 98 -30.06 -34.25 -15.31
CA HIS A 98 -30.70 -34.79 -14.10
C HIS A 98 -30.24 -34.05 -12.85
#